data_AF-A0AAV3KYI7-F1
#
_entry.id   AF-A0AAV3KYI7-F1
#
_cell.length_a   1.000
_cell.length_b   1.000
_cell.length_c   1.000
_cell.angle_alpha   90.00
_cell.angle_beta   90.00
_cell.angle_gamma   90.00
#
_symmetry.space_group_name_H-M   'P 1'
#
loop_
_entity.id
_entity.type
_entity.pdbx_description
1 polymer ?
#
loop_
_entity_poly.entity_id
_entity_poly.type
_entity_poly.pdbx_seq_one_letter_code
_entity_poly.pdbx_strand_id
1 'polypeptide(L)' 'MLLFIAFIFILLKMIGIINLSWNMVIIGELVLLFGLILEAKYIYKKINERFK' A
#
# COMPACT_ATOMS: atom_id res chain seq x y z
N MET A 1 -5.82 3.18 4.86
CA MET A 1 -6.31 3.75 3.57
C MET A 1 -5.52 3.20 2.38
N LEU A 2 -4.19 3.08 2.49
CA LEU A 2 -3.32 2.56 1.42
C LEU A 2 -3.65 1.12 0.98
N LEU A 3 -4.07 0.26 1.90
CA LEU A 3 -4.47 -1.12 1.61
C LEU A 3 -5.67 -1.20 0.65
N PHE A 4 -6.62 -0.29 0.79
CA PHE A 4 -7.77 -0.19 -0.11
C PHE A 4 -7.35 0.30 -1.50
N ILE A 5 -6.41 1.23 -1.57
CA ILE A 5 -5.85 1.75 -2.83
C ILE A 5 -5.10 0.64 -3.57
N ALA A 6 -4.27 -0.14 -2.88
CA ALA A 6 -3.57 -1.30 -3.44
C ALA A 6 -4.56 -2.32 -4.04
N PHE A 7 -5.62 -2.64 -3.29
CA PHE A 7 -6.65 -3.56 -3.77
C PHE A 7 -7.37 -3.06 -5.02
N ILE A 8 -7.76 -1.77 -5.07
CA ILE A 8 -8.37 -1.16 -6.26
C ILE A 8 -7.39 -1.19 -7.44
N PHE A 9 -6.13 -0.88 -7.22
CA PHE A 9 -5.12 -0.85 -8.28
C PHE A 9 -4.97 -2.23 -8.96
N ILE A 10 -4.92 -3.31 -8.18
CA ILE A 10 -4.91 -4.68 -8.71
C ILE A 10 -6.19 -4.99 -9.50
N LEU A 11 -7.36 -4.62 -8.98
CA LEU A 11 -8.63 -4.84 -9.68
C LEU A 11 -8.67 -4.11 -11.04
N LEU A 12 -8.24 -2.85 -11.08
CA LEU A 12 -8.16 -2.07 -12.32
C LEU A 12 -7.18 -2.71 -13.32
N LYS A 13 -6.11 -3.35 -12.85
CA LYS A 13 -5.20 -4.12 -13.70
C LYS A 13 -5.86 -5.38 -14.26
N MET A 14 -6.59 -6.12 -13.43
CA MET A 14 -7.29 -7.35 -13.86
C MET A 14 -8.41 -7.09 -14.87
N ILE A 15 -9.11 -5.96 -14.75
CA ILE A 15 -10.16 -5.53 -15.67
C ILE A 15 -9.57 -4.97 -16.99
N GLY A 16 -8.25 -4.76 -17.05
CA GLY A 16 -7.55 -4.28 -18.25
C GLY A 16 -7.59 -2.76 -18.44
N ILE A 17 -8.07 -2.00 -17.46
CA ILE A 17 -8.06 -0.53 -17.47
C ILE A 17 -6.62 -0.01 -17.39
N ILE A 18 -5.77 -0.69 -16.60
CA ILE A 18 -4.36 -0.34 -16.45
C ILE A 18 -3.51 -1.18 -17.40
N ASN A 19 -2.96 -0.52 -18.42
CA ASN A 19 -2.06 -1.16 -19.38
C ASN A 19 -0.58 -1.12 -18.94
N LEU A 20 -0.30 -1.57 -17.72
CA LEU A 20 1.07 -1.75 -17.20
C LEU A 20 1.50 -3.21 -17.28
N SER A 21 2.78 -3.51 -17.47
CA SER A 21 3.27 -4.88 -17.34
C SER A 21 3.13 -5.37 -15.89
N TRP A 22 2.99 -6.68 -15.70
CA TRP A 22 2.92 -7.27 -14.35
C TRP A 22 4.13 -6.90 -13.48
N ASN A 23 5.32 -6.75 -14.08
CA ASN A 23 6.51 -6.28 -13.38
C ASN A 23 6.33 -4.87 -12.81
N MET A 24 5.75 -3.94 -13.57
CA MET A 24 5.47 -2.58 -13.09
C MET A 24 4.39 -2.56 -12.01
N VAL A 25 3.39 -3.44 -12.10
CA VAL A 25 2.34 -3.60 -11.08
C VAL A 25 2.95 -4.08 -9.76
N ILE A 26 3.81 -5.10 -9.80
CA ILE A 26 4.51 -5.63 -8.62
C ILE A 26 5.37 -4.54 -7.95
N ILE A 27 6.09 -3.73 -8.74
CA ILE A 27 6.88 -2.61 -8.20
C ILE A 27 5.96 -1.59 -7.52
N GLY A 28 4.82 -1.27 -8.11
CA GLY A 28 3.81 -0.38 -7.51
C GLY A 28 3.28 -0.91 -6.17
N GLU A 29 2.95 -2.20 -6.11
CA GLU A 29 2.51 -2.88 -4.89
C GLU A 29 3.60 -2.86 -3.80
N LEU A 30 4.87 -3.06 -4.15
CA LEU A 30 5.98 -2.96 -3.21
C LEU A 30 6.11 -1.56 -2.60
N VAL A 31 5.91 -0.51 -3.41
CA VAL A 31 5.92 0.88 -2.92
C VAL A 31 4.76 1.12 -1.95
N LEU A 32 3.56 0.63 -2.26
CA LEU A 32 2.40 0.74 -1.38
C LEU A 32 2.59 -0.03 -0.07
N LEU A 33 3.21 -1.22 -0.13
CA LEU A 33 3.56 -2.02 1.04
C LEU A 33 4.54 -1.27 1.96
N PHE A 34 5.55 -0.62 1.38
CA PHE A 34 6.49 0.20 2.16
C PHE A 34 5.78 1.38 2.85
N GLY A 35 4.85 2.03 2.17
CA GLY A 35 4.00 3.07 2.76
C GLY A 35 3.17 2.56 3.95
N LEU A 36 2.59 1.36 3.85
CA LEU A 36 1.84 0.73 4.94
C LEU A 36 2.72 0.43 6.16
N ILE A 37 3.96 -0.03 5.94
CA ILE A 37 4.92 -0.28 7.03
C ILE A 37 5.24 1.02 7.79
N LEU A 38 5.44 2.12 7.06
CA LEU A 38 5.70 3.43 7.68
C LEU A 38 4.48 3.95 8.46
N GLU A 39 3.28 3.80 7.90
CA GLU A 39 2.02 4.16 8.57
C GLU A 39 1.87 3.38 9.89
N ALA A 40 2.09 2.06 9.85
CA ALA A 40 2.05 1.20 11.03
C ALA A 40 3.09 1.59 12.08
N LYS A 41 4.33 1.90 11.66
CA LYS A 41 5.39 2.36 12.56
C LYS A 41 5.04 3.69 13.24
N TYR A 42 4.42 4.62 12.50
CA TYR A 42 3.99 5.89 13.04
C TYR A 42 2.84 5.72 14.06
N ILE A 43 1.86 4.88 13.75
CA ILE A 43 0.77 4.54 14.68
C ILE A 43 1.34 3.92 15.95
N TYR A 44 2.25 2.94 15.83
CA TYR A 44 2.89 2.31 16.99
C TYR A 44 3.64 3.34 17.85
N LYS A 45 4.42 4.23 17.24
CA LYS A 45 5.12 5.31 17.95
C LYS A 45 4.13 6.18 18.74
N LYS A 46 3.05 6.62 18.09
CA LYS A 46 2.02 7.47 18.71
C LYS A 46 1.29 6.78 19.86
N ILE A 47 1.03 5.48 19.75
CA ILE A 47 0.45 4.67 20.84
C ILE A 47 1.45 4.62 21.99
N ASN A 48 2.70 4.24 21.73
CA ASN A 48 3.74 4.13 22.75
C ASN A 48 4.00 5.47 23.48
N GLU A 49 3.88 6.61 22.81
CA GLU A 49 3.96 7.94 23.43
C GLU A 49 2.74 8.32 24.26
N ARG A 50 1.57 7.72 24.01
CA ARG A 50 0.33 7.98 24.77
C ARG A 50 0.23 7.15 26.05
N PHE A 51 0.86 5.98 26.08
CA PHE A 51 0.79 5.03 27.20
C PHE A 51 2.09 4.94 28.01
N LYS A 52 3.07 5.81 27.74
CA LYS A 52 4.20 6.11 28.62
C LYS A 52 3.97 7.44 29.32
#